data_AF-A0A9P8EY23-F1
#
_entry.id   AF-A0A9P8EY23-F1
#
_cell.length_a   1.000
_cell.length_b   1.000
_cell.length_c   1.000
_cell.angle_alpha   90.00
_cell.angle_beta   90.00
_cell.angle_gamma   90.00
#
_symmetry.space_group_name_H-M   'P 1'
#
loop_
_entity.id
_entity.type
_entity.pdbx_description
1 polymer ?
#
loop_
_entity_poly.entity_id
_entity_poly.type
_entity_poly.pdbx_seq_one_letter_code
_entity_poly.pdbx_strand_id
1 'polypeptide(L)'
;LASDKNVNMLIIDSQPYSERAAADASRRKKDIGLYAMNFGNAYVASVAVYSSYTQVLQSMLEAEQFNGPSVVVAYLPYSKETDSPLSVLQETKKAVDIGYWPLYRWNPRAEENGEENFQLDSERIRQELKEFLKRDNYLTQLMKRHPQFSANLSQSYGSEVRQIQKRKAKDAYSSLLEGLQGAPLTILFASDNGNSENLAKRLGNRGKARG
;
A
#
# COMPACT_ATOMS: atom_id res chain seq x y z
N LEU A 1 4.41 -4.22 -15.16
CA LEU A 1 3.24 -4.27 -14.26
C LEU A 1 2.01 -3.69 -14.93
N ALA A 2 1.94 -2.38 -15.18
CA ALA A 2 0.77 -1.74 -15.79
C ALA A 2 0.38 -2.25 -17.20
N SER A 3 1.33 -2.83 -17.94
CA SER A 3 1.06 -3.39 -19.28
C SER A 3 0.41 -4.77 -19.27
N ASP A 4 0.22 -5.39 -18.11
CA ASP A 4 -0.34 -6.74 -17.93
C ASP A 4 0.32 -7.85 -18.76
N LYS A 5 1.58 -7.64 -19.18
CA LYS A 5 2.32 -8.62 -19.97
C LYS A 5 2.81 -9.73 -19.06
N ASN A 6 2.81 -10.96 -19.58
CA ASN A 6 3.42 -12.11 -18.93
C ASN A 6 4.95 -11.97 -18.97
N VAL A 7 5.51 -11.43 -17.89
CA VAL A 7 6.95 -11.20 -17.70
C VAL A 7 7.33 -11.43 -16.24
N ASN A 8 8.45 -12.09 -16.02
CA ASN A 8 8.98 -12.39 -14.69
C ASN A 8 10.14 -11.45 -14.37
N MET A 9 10.00 -10.65 -13.31
CA MET A 9 11.03 -9.73 -12.84
C MET A 9 11.64 -10.25 -11.54
N LEU A 10 12.94 -10.54 -11.57
CA LEU A 10 13.75 -10.85 -10.40
C LEU A 10 14.51 -9.59 -9.97
N ILE A 11 14.23 -9.10 -8.76
CA ILE A 11 14.87 -7.92 -8.19
C ILE A 11 15.76 -8.39 -7.05
N ILE A 12 17.06 -8.18 -7.17
CA ILE A 12 18.02 -8.51 -6.12
C ILE A 12 18.25 -7.29 -5.25
N ASP A 13 17.97 -7.43 -3.96
CA ASP A 13 18.20 -6.40 -2.96
C ASP A 13 19.45 -6.73 -2.15
N SER A 14 20.52 -5.97 -2.40
CA SER A 14 21.82 -6.19 -1.78
C SER A 14 22.07 -5.39 -0.52
N GLN A 15 21.17 -4.47 -0.14
CA GLN A 15 21.42 -3.55 0.97
C GLN A 15 21.35 -4.28 2.31
N PRO A 16 22.45 -4.39 3.07
CA PRO A 16 22.47 -5.06 4.36
C PRO A 16 21.54 -4.41 5.39
N TYR A 17 21.02 -5.22 6.31
CA TYR A 17 20.21 -4.75 7.42
C TYR A 17 21.01 -3.84 8.37
N SER A 18 22.22 -4.27 8.71
CA SER A 18 23.15 -3.56 9.60
C SER A 18 23.45 -2.13 9.14
N GLU A 19 23.56 -1.88 7.83
CA GLU A 19 23.78 -0.54 7.29
C GLU A 19 22.56 0.38 7.49
N ARG A 20 21.36 -0.17 7.55
CA ARG A 20 20.14 0.63 7.72
C ARG A 20 19.85 0.99 9.17
N ALA A 21 20.25 0.16 10.13
CA ALA A 21 20.19 0.55 11.55
C ALA A 21 21.01 1.83 11.83
N ALA A 22 22.01 2.12 10.99
CA ALA A 22 22.84 3.32 11.07
C ALA A 22 22.29 4.54 10.28
N ALA A 23 21.27 4.36 9.43
CA ALA A 23 20.75 5.41 8.55
C ALA A 23 19.49 6.09 9.11
N ASP A 24 19.37 7.40 8.87
CA ASP A 24 18.30 8.29 9.32
C ASP A 24 16.89 7.68 9.18
N ALA A 25 16.17 7.55 10.31
CA ALA A 25 14.82 6.99 10.40
C ALA A 25 13.78 7.76 9.55
N SER A 26 14.10 8.97 9.12
CA SER A 26 13.27 9.76 8.20
C SER A 26 13.20 9.18 6.77
N ARG A 27 14.18 8.37 6.37
CA ARG A 27 14.27 7.78 5.02
C ARG A 27 13.88 6.30 5.03
N ARG A 28 12.57 6.02 4.97
CA ARG A 28 12.09 4.65 4.77
C ARG A 28 12.46 4.16 3.36
N LYS A 29 13.00 2.93 3.28
CA LYS A 29 13.22 2.22 2.01
C LYS A 29 11.92 2.11 1.25
N LYS A 30 11.98 2.35 -0.06
CA LYS A 30 10.86 2.14 -0.96
C LYS A 30 10.63 0.63 -1.09
N ASP A 31 9.43 0.18 -0.74
CA ASP A 31 9.07 -1.23 -0.79
C ASP A 31 8.51 -1.57 -2.18
N ILE A 32 9.36 -2.14 -3.03
CA ILE A 32 9.00 -2.49 -4.41
C ILE A 32 7.90 -3.56 -4.43
N GLY A 33 7.92 -4.51 -3.50
CA GLY A 33 6.91 -5.54 -3.40
C GLY A 33 5.54 -4.95 -3.06
N LEU A 34 5.48 -4.04 -2.09
CA LEU A 34 4.25 -3.32 -1.76
C LEU A 34 3.72 -2.50 -2.95
N TYR A 35 4.60 -1.79 -3.67
CA TYR A 35 4.18 -1.07 -4.88
C TYR A 35 3.64 -2.03 -5.95
N ALA A 36 4.27 -3.19 -6.13
CA ALA A 36 3.81 -4.20 -7.08
C ALA A 36 2.45 -4.80 -6.69
N MET A 37 2.23 -5.10 -5.40
CA MET A 37 0.92 -5.57 -4.92
C MET A 37 -0.18 -4.54 -5.15
N ASN A 38 0.12 -3.25 -4.95
CA ASN A 38 -0.85 -2.17 -5.17
C ASN A 38 -1.32 -2.05 -6.62
N PHE A 39 -0.59 -2.58 -7.60
CA PHE A 39 -1.09 -2.68 -8.97
C PHE A 39 -2.23 -3.70 -9.12
N GLY A 40 -2.38 -4.64 -8.19
CA GLY A 40 -3.53 -5.54 -8.14
C GLY A 40 -3.49 -6.72 -9.13
N ASN A 41 -2.57 -6.72 -10.10
CA ASN A 41 -2.58 -7.68 -11.22
C ASN A 41 -1.33 -8.56 -11.33
N ALA A 42 -0.37 -8.42 -10.42
CA ALA A 42 0.93 -9.09 -10.52
C ALA A 42 1.12 -10.17 -9.45
N TYR A 43 1.74 -11.30 -9.77
CA TYR A 43 2.26 -12.16 -8.69
C TYR A 43 3.41 -11.43 -7.99
N VAL A 44 3.45 -11.44 -6.66
CA VAL A 44 4.52 -10.78 -5.90
C VAL A 44 5.02 -11.70 -4.79
N ALA A 45 6.32 -11.94 -4.76
CA ALA A 45 6.96 -12.69 -3.67
C ALA A 45 8.17 -11.93 -3.12
N SER A 46 8.35 -12.03 -1.80
CA SER A 46 9.58 -11.63 -1.11
C SER A 46 10.27 -12.88 -0.61
N VAL A 47 11.53 -13.06 -1.01
CA VAL A 47 12.28 -14.29 -0.79
C VAL A 47 13.68 -13.99 -0.25
N ALA A 48 14.27 -14.95 0.47
CA ALA A 48 15.65 -14.87 0.92
C ALA A 48 16.27 -16.26 0.95
N VAL A 49 17.26 -16.48 0.07
CA VAL A 49 17.82 -17.82 -0.19
C VAL A 49 18.45 -18.46 1.05
N TYR A 50 19.11 -17.66 1.88
CA TYR A 50 19.74 -18.14 3.11
C TYR A 50 18.79 -18.24 4.30
N SER A 51 17.51 -17.89 4.12
CA SER A 51 16.47 -18.07 5.14
C SER A 51 15.59 -19.29 4.85
N SER A 52 15.09 -19.41 3.62
CA SER A 52 14.26 -20.55 3.22
C SER A 52 14.43 -20.88 1.75
N TYR A 53 15.17 -21.96 1.47
CA TYR A 53 15.38 -22.43 0.10
C TYR A 53 14.09 -22.97 -0.54
N THR A 54 13.27 -23.66 0.24
CA THR A 54 11.98 -24.21 -0.24
C THR A 54 11.03 -23.11 -0.67
N GLN A 55 10.98 -22.02 0.10
CA GLN A 55 10.15 -20.86 -0.22
C GLN A 55 10.62 -20.15 -1.49
N VAL A 56 11.93 -19.99 -1.69
CA VAL A 56 12.47 -19.45 -2.96
C VAL A 56 12.03 -20.29 -4.14
N LEU A 57 12.21 -21.61 -4.08
CA LEU A 57 11.85 -22.51 -5.19
C LEU A 57 10.35 -22.42 -5.49
N GLN A 58 9.52 -22.47 -4.46
CA GLN A 58 8.08 -22.36 -4.60
C GLN A 58 7.67 -21.01 -5.22
N SER A 59 8.22 -19.89 -4.74
CA SER A 59 7.95 -18.57 -5.29
C SER A 59 8.35 -18.44 -6.76
N MET A 60 9.46 -19.03 -7.16
CA MET A 60 9.91 -19.02 -8.55
C MET A 60 8.97 -19.83 -9.45
N LEU A 61 8.55 -21.02 -9.01
CA LEU A 61 7.61 -21.86 -9.74
C LEU A 61 6.23 -21.19 -9.88
N GLU A 62 5.71 -20.62 -8.80
CA GLU A 62 4.44 -19.88 -8.82
C GLU A 62 4.52 -18.64 -9.73
N ALA A 63 5.62 -17.87 -9.67
CA ALA A 63 5.85 -16.72 -10.52
C ALA A 63 5.90 -17.10 -12.01
N GLU A 64 6.53 -18.23 -12.34
CA GLU A 64 6.61 -18.74 -13.71
C GLU A 64 5.25 -19.24 -14.23
N GLN A 65 4.46 -19.90 -13.38
CA GLN A 65 3.12 -20.39 -13.74
C GLN A 65 2.08 -19.27 -13.86
N PHE A 66 2.31 -18.13 -13.20
CA PHE A 66 1.38 -17.01 -13.22
C PHE A 66 1.30 -16.38 -14.61
N ASN A 67 0.12 -16.47 -15.25
CA ASN A 67 -0.11 -15.89 -16.57
C ASN A 67 -0.37 -14.38 -16.48
N GLY A 68 0.69 -13.62 -16.22
CA GLY A 68 0.66 -12.17 -16.01
C GLY A 68 2.02 -11.65 -15.53
N PRO A 69 2.11 -10.39 -15.12
CA PRO A 69 3.36 -9.85 -14.59
C PRO A 69 3.70 -10.51 -13.24
N SER A 70 4.96 -10.86 -13.02
CA SER A 70 5.44 -11.41 -11.75
C SER A 70 6.65 -10.64 -11.23
N VAL A 71 6.72 -10.45 -9.91
CA VAL A 71 7.82 -9.76 -9.21
C VAL A 71 8.31 -10.62 -8.07
N VAL A 72 9.56 -11.06 -8.14
CA VAL A 72 10.25 -11.73 -7.03
C VAL A 72 11.32 -10.79 -6.50
N VAL A 73 11.17 -10.35 -5.26
CA VAL A 73 12.16 -9.53 -4.56
C VAL A 73 13.03 -10.45 -3.71
N ALA A 74 14.28 -10.63 -4.11
CA ALA A 74 15.23 -11.54 -3.48
C ALA A 74 16.26 -10.78 -2.64
N TYR A 75 16.30 -11.09 -1.35
CA TYR A 75 17.29 -10.54 -0.43
C TYR A 75 18.59 -11.29 -0.51
N LEU A 76 19.67 -10.56 -0.79
CA LEU A 76 21.03 -11.07 -0.87
C LEU A 76 21.99 -10.01 -0.32
N PRO A 77 22.09 -9.83 1.02
CA PRO A 77 22.85 -8.74 1.60
C PRO A 77 24.35 -8.98 1.48
N TYR A 78 25.02 -8.20 0.63
CA TYR A 78 26.48 -8.17 0.55
C TYR A 78 26.96 -6.72 0.54
N SER A 79 28.05 -6.46 1.26
CA SER A 79 28.71 -5.16 1.29
C SER A 79 29.85 -5.12 0.27
N LYS A 80 30.56 -6.25 0.12
CA LYS A 80 31.68 -6.42 -0.83
C LYS A 80 31.53 -7.74 -1.54
N GLU A 81 32.01 -7.82 -2.79
CA GLU A 81 32.03 -9.07 -3.56
C GLU A 81 32.84 -10.19 -2.87
N THR A 82 33.75 -9.83 -1.97
CA THR A 82 34.58 -10.76 -1.19
C THR A 82 33.93 -11.26 0.10
N ASP A 83 32.68 -10.86 0.39
CA ASP A 83 32.00 -11.28 1.61
C ASP A 83 31.81 -12.81 1.64
N SER A 84 32.04 -13.40 2.80
CA SER A 84 31.88 -14.85 2.97
C SER A 84 30.40 -15.25 2.84
N PRO A 85 30.08 -16.39 2.21
CA PRO A 85 28.73 -16.93 2.23
C PRO A 85 28.16 -17.10 3.66
N LEU A 86 29.03 -17.37 4.64
CA LEU A 86 28.62 -17.48 6.05
C LEU A 86 28.17 -16.13 6.62
N SER A 87 28.85 -15.03 6.30
CA SER A 87 28.45 -13.69 6.78
C SER A 87 27.15 -13.25 6.14
N VAL A 88 26.97 -13.50 4.83
CA VAL A 88 25.73 -13.21 4.11
C VAL A 88 24.56 -14.01 4.71
N LEU A 89 24.77 -15.29 5.00
CA LEU A 89 23.76 -16.14 5.64
C LEU A 89 23.36 -15.61 7.02
N GLN A 90 24.34 -15.26 7.86
CA GLN A 90 24.07 -14.72 9.20
C GLN A 90 23.28 -13.42 9.15
N GLU A 91 23.64 -12.52 8.24
CA GLU A 91 22.95 -11.24 8.04
C GLU A 91 21.52 -11.46 7.52
N THR A 92 21.35 -12.38 6.57
CA THR A 92 20.04 -12.77 6.04
C THR A 92 19.13 -13.29 7.14
N LYS A 93 19.65 -14.23 7.95
CA LYS A 93 18.89 -14.83 9.05
C LYS A 93 18.46 -13.78 10.07
N LYS A 94 19.37 -12.90 10.48
CA LYS A 94 19.04 -11.78 11.40
C LYS A 94 17.93 -10.90 10.83
N ALA A 95 18.04 -10.49 9.57
CA ALA A 95 17.07 -9.64 8.91
C ALA A 95 15.66 -10.27 8.86
N VAL A 96 15.55 -11.57 8.58
CA VAL A 96 14.25 -12.25 8.56
C VAL A 96 13.71 -12.46 9.97
N ASP A 97 14.55 -12.91 10.91
CA ASP A 97 14.14 -13.22 12.28
C ASP A 97 13.59 -11.99 13.02
N ILE A 98 14.19 -10.81 12.83
CA ILE A 98 13.72 -9.56 13.45
C ILE A 98 12.57 -8.89 12.69
N GLY A 99 12.13 -9.50 11.58
CA GLY A 99 11.05 -8.97 10.74
C GLY A 99 11.44 -7.79 9.85
N TYR A 100 12.73 -7.51 9.69
CA TYR A 100 13.20 -6.49 8.75
C TYR A 100 12.91 -6.87 7.29
N TRP A 101 13.11 -8.15 6.97
CA TRP A 101 12.82 -8.70 5.66
C TRP A 101 11.74 -9.79 5.75
N PRO A 102 10.46 -9.46 5.60
CA PRO A 102 9.39 -10.44 5.63
C PRO A 102 9.40 -11.29 4.34
N LEU A 103 9.41 -12.61 4.51
CA LEU A 103 9.11 -13.59 3.48
C LEU A 103 7.60 -13.74 3.32
N TYR A 104 7.10 -13.54 2.11
CA TYR A 104 5.69 -13.66 1.77
C TYR A 104 5.51 -14.01 0.30
N ARG A 105 4.30 -14.47 -0.05
CA ARG A 105 3.82 -14.66 -1.41
C ARG A 105 2.43 -14.04 -1.53
N TRP A 106 2.20 -13.35 -2.64
CA TRP A 106 0.93 -12.73 -2.97
C TRP A 106 0.54 -13.11 -4.39
N ASN A 107 -0.61 -13.74 -4.52
CA ASN A 107 -1.19 -14.11 -5.79
C ASN A 107 -2.59 -13.46 -5.90
N PRO A 108 -2.79 -12.49 -6.80
CA PRO A 108 -4.08 -11.80 -6.95
C PRO A 108 -5.21 -12.71 -7.43
N ARG A 109 -4.89 -13.87 -8.00
CA ARG A 109 -5.86 -14.82 -8.57
C ARG A 109 -6.06 -16.05 -7.69
N ALA A 110 -5.49 -16.10 -6.48
CA ALA A 110 -5.61 -17.28 -5.62
C ALA A 110 -7.07 -17.53 -5.19
N GLU A 111 -7.84 -16.46 -4.98
CA GLU A 111 -9.27 -16.52 -4.67
C GLU A 111 -10.09 -17.24 -5.76
N GLU A 112 -9.67 -17.22 -7.03
CA GLU A 112 -10.34 -17.96 -8.12
C GLU A 112 -10.31 -19.47 -7.89
N ASN A 113 -9.30 -19.95 -7.17
CA ASN A 113 -9.12 -21.35 -6.78
C ASN A 113 -9.54 -21.63 -5.32
N GLY A 114 -10.13 -20.65 -4.63
CA GLY A 114 -10.51 -20.77 -3.21
C GLY A 114 -9.33 -20.72 -2.23
N GLU A 115 -8.17 -20.23 -2.67
CA GLU A 115 -6.96 -20.08 -1.85
C GLU A 115 -6.79 -18.65 -1.32
N GLU A 116 -5.99 -18.47 -0.26
CA GLU A 116 -5.68 -17.15 0.28
C GLU A 116 -4.73 -16.38 -0.63
N ASN A 117 -5.14 -15.16 -1.01
CA ASN A 117 -4.36 -14.25 -1.86
C ASN A 117 -3.00 -13.86 -1.25
N PHE A 118 -2.87 -13.80 0.08
CA PHE A 118 -1.64 -13.41 0.76
C PHE A 118 -1.18 -14.47 1.74
N GLN A 119 0.06 -14.92 1.60
CA GLN A 119 0.66 -15.97 2.42
C GLN A 119 1.93 -15.42 3.08
N LEU A 120 1.93 -15.39 4.41
CA LEU A 120 3.07 -14.95 5.21
C LEU A 120 3.92 -16.16 5.63
N ASP A 121 5.01 -16.39 4.90
CA ASP A 121 5.90 -17.54 5.11
C ASP A 121 6.82 -17.34 6.33
N SER A 122 7.07 -16.09 6.74
CA SER A 122 7.88 -15.77 7.93
C SER A 122 7.21 -16.25 9.22
N GLU A 123 7.64 -17.40 9.74
CA GLU A 123 7.05 -18.02 10.94
C GLU A 123 7.02 -17.10 12.16
N ARG A 124 8.14 -16.45 12.45
CA ARG A 124 8.26 -15.58 13.62
C ARG A 124 7.33 -14.37 13.54
N ILE A 125 7.36 -13.64 12.42
CA ILE A 125 6.46 -12.50 12.18
C ILE A 125 5.00 -12.94 12.26
N ARG A 126 4.68 -14.10 11.68
CA ARG A 126 3.32 -14.67 11.71
C ARG A 126 2.88 -15.02 13.13
N GLN A 127 3.75 -15.56 13.98
CA GLN A 127 3.46 -15.81 15.39
C GLN A 127 3.28 -14.51 16.18
N GLU A 128 4.18 -13.55 16.02
CA GLU A 128 4.10 -12.24 16.67
C GLU A 128 2.81 -11.50 16.27
N LEU A 129 2.43 -11.54 14.99
CA LEU A 129 1.18 -10.98 14.49
C LEU A 129 -0.04 -11.69 15.10
N LYS A 130 -0.03 -13.02 15.19
CA LYS A 130 -1.10 -13.80 15.84
C LYS A 130 -1.24 -13.44 17.32
N GLU A 131 -0.13 -13.31 18.04
CA GLU A 131 -0.13 -12.89 19.44
C GLU A 131 -0.67 -11.48 19.62
N PHE A 132 -0.25 -10.55 18.77
CA PHE A 132 -0.74 -9.17 18.77
C PHE A 132 -2.26 -9.11 18.54
N LEU A 133 -2.76 -9.76 17.49
CA LEU A 133 -4.19 -9.80 17.17
C LEU A 133 -5.02 -10.48 18.27
N LYS A 134 -4.46 -11.53 18.92
CA LYS A 134 -5.11 -12.18 20.05
C LYS A 134 -5.21 -11.24 21.26
N ARG A 135 -4.15 -10.48 21.56
CA ARG A 135 -4.16 -9.46 22.62
C ARG A 135 -5.16 -8.35 22.31
N ASP A 136 -5.21 -7.87 21.07
CA ASP A 136 -6.13 -6.82 20.65
C ASP A 136 -7.60 -7.26 20.70
N ASN A 137 -7.89 -8.50 20.26
CA ASN A 137 -9.22 -9.09 20.40
C ASN A 137 -9.58 -9.29 21.88
N TYR A 138 -8.64 -9.73 22.72
CA TYR A 138 -8.86 -9.84 24.16
C TYR A 138 -9.15 -8.48 24.80
N LEU A 139 -8.37 -7.44 24.47
CA LEU A 139 -8.59 -6.06 24.89
C LEU A 139 -9.97 -5.57 24.44
N THR A 140 -10.32 -5.79 23.18
CA THR A 140 -11.64 -5.44 22.63
C THR A 140 -12.77 -6.16 23.38
N GLN A 141 -12.63 -7.45 23.67
CA GLN A 141 -13.61 -8.22 24.43
C GLN A 141 -13.68 -7.80 25.90
N LEU A 142 -12.56 -7.43 26.51
CA LEU A 142 -12.50 -6.96 27.89
C LEU A 142 -13.13 -5.58 28.02
N MET A 143 -12.86 -4.66 27.08
CA MET A 143 -13.54 -3.36 26.97
C MET A 143 -15.06 -3.52 26.76
N LYS A 144 -15.49 -4.56 26.03
CA LYS A 144 -16.92 -4.90 25.87
C LYS A 144 -17.55 -5.49 27.14
N ARG A 145 -16.81 -6.32 27.90
CA ARG A 145 -17.31 -7.02 29.10
C ARG A 145 -17.29 -6.16 30.35
N HIS A 146 -16.26 -5.33 30.51
CA HIS A 146 -16.10 -4.41 31.63
C HIS A 146 -15.68 -3.04 31.09
N PRO A 147 -16.65 -2.19 30.69
CA PRO A 147 -16.37 -0.82 30.26
C PRO A 147 -16.07 0.07 31.47
N GLN A 148 -15.13 -0.33 32.33
CA GLN A 148 -14.60 0.55 33.37
C GLN A 148 -13.49 1.39 32.75
N PHE A 149 -13.88 2.53 32.20
CA PHE A 149 -12.92 3.57 31.91
C PHE A 149 -12.56 4.31 33.20
N SER A 150 -11.27 4.64 33.35
CA SER A 150 -10.88 5.83 34.11
C SER A 150 -11.67 7.02 33.54
N ALA A 151 -12.34 7.78 34.41
CA ALA A 151 -13.19 8.92 34.06
C ALA A 151 -12.50 9.99 33.17
N ASN A 152 -11.17 9.91 32.99
CA ASN A 152 -10.38 10.88 32.25
C ASN A 152 -10.02 10.48 30.81
N LEU A 153 -10.33 9.26 30.32
CA LEU A 153 -9.92 8.84 28.96
C LEU A 153 -11.07 8.68 27.96
N SER A 154 -12.32 8.69 28.41
CA SER A 154 -13.47 8.31 27.57
C SER A 154 -14.14 9.45 26.83
N GLN A 155 -13.92 10.71 27.22
CA GLN A 155 -14.77 11.81 26.77
C GLN A 155 -14.20 12.77 25.73
N SER A 156 -12.90 12.75 25.41
CA SER A 156 -12.36 13.74 24.46
C SER A 156 -11.77 13.14 23.17
N TYR A 157 -10.91 12.12 23.20
CA TYR A 157 -10.14 11.82 21.98
C TYR A 157 -10.95 11.21 20.81
N GLY A 158 -11.84 10.24 21.06
CA GLY A 158 -12.48 9.49 19.97
C GLY A 158 -13.58 10.25 19.21
N SER A 159 -14.37 11.05 19.94
CA SER A 159 -15.45 11.87 19.37
C SER A 159 -14.88 13.13 18.71
N GLU A 160 -13.91 13.78 19.34
CA GLU A 160 -13.30 15.02 18.87
C GLU A 160 -12.44 14.78 17.63
N VAL A 161 -11.63 13.71 17.60
CA VAL A 161 -10.87 13.33 16.40
C VAL A 161 -11.79 12.96 15.23
N ARG A 162 -12.89 12.23 15.48
CA ARG A 162 -13.88 11.92 14.44
C ARG A 162 -14.60 13.16 13.94
N GLN A 163 -14.93 14.10 14.82
CA GLN A 163 -15.53 15.37 14.41
C GLN A 163 -14.54 16.23 13.62
N ILE A 164 -13.28 16.30 14.03
CA ILE A 164 -12.21 17.00 13.30
C ILE A 164 -11.99 16.37 11.93
N GLN A 165 -11.94 15.04 11.82
CA GLN A 165 -11.83 14.33 10.54
C GLN A 165 -13.04 14.58 9.64
N LYS A 166 -14.26 14.55 10.21
CA LYS A 166 -15.49 14.83 9.46
C LYS A 166 -15.54 16.29 8.99
N ARG A 167 -15.06 17.22 9.81
CA ARG A 167 -14.95 18.65 9.47
C ARG A 167 -13.91 18.87 8.36
N LYS A 168 -12.71 18.31 8.50
CA LYS A 168 -11.66 18.33 7.46
C LYS A 168 -12.12 17.69 6.15
N ALA A 169 -12.86 16.58 6.20
CA ALA A 169 -13.42 15.96 5.01
C ALA A 169 -14.49 16.84 4.35
N LYS A 170 -15.30 17.55 5.14
CA LYS A 170 -16.32 18.48 4.67
C LYS A 170 -15.71 19.77 4.09
N ASP A 171 -14.65 20.28 4.70
CA ASP A 171 -13.90 21.47 4.26
C ASP A 171 -13.07 21.15 3.00
N ALA A 172 -12.50 19.95 2.91
CA ALA A 172 -11.84 19.47 1.70
C ALA A 172 -12.85 19.30 0.56
N TYR A 173 -14.03 18.73 0.84
CA TYR A 173 -15.12 18.60 -0.12
C TYR A 173 -15.67 19.96 -0.56
N SER A 174 -15.83 20.93 0.35
CA SER A 174 -16.27 22.29 0.00
C SER A 174 -15.22 23.03 -0.83
N SER A 175 -13.93 22.90 -0.51
CA SER A 175 -12.85 23.47 -1.32
C SER A 175 -12.80 22.88 -2.74
N LEU A 176 -13.13 21.58 -2.86
CA LEU A 176 -13.22 20.88 -4.15
C LEU A 176 -14.45 21.34 -4.96
N LEU A 177 -15.57 21.62 -4.27
CA LEU A 177 -16.77 22.21 -4.87
C LEU A 177 -16.58 23.68 -5.26
N GLU A 178 -15.88 24.47 -4.45
CA GLU A 178 -15.49 25.85 -4.78
C GLU A 178 -14.55 25.89 -5.98
N GLY A 179 -13.64 24.91 -6.10
CA GLY A 179 -12.79 24.74 -7.28
C GLY A 179 -13.53 24.28 -8.55
N LEU A 180 -14.74 23.72 -8.40
CA LEU A 180 -15.61 23.26 -9.51
C LEU A 180 -16.67 24.28 -9.93
N GLN A 181 -16.89 25.35 -9.15
CA GLN A 181 -17.79 26.44 -9.49
C GLN A 181 -17.01 27.73 -9.68
N GLY A 182 -16.59 27.99 -10.92
CA GLY A 182 -16.18 29.34 -11.31
C GLY A 182 -17.31 30.35 -11.06
N ALA A 183 -16.97 31.64 -10.93
CA ALA A 183 -17.95 32.70 -10.69
C ALA A 183 -19.10 32.63 -11.73
N PRO A 184 -20.38 32.73 -11.31
CA PRO A 184 -21.51 32.57 -12.21
C PRO A 184 -21.46 33.61 -13.33
N LEU A 185 -21.45 33.13 -14.58
CA LEU A 185 -21.41 33.97 -15.77
C LEU A 185 -22.85 34.34 -16.21
N THR A 186 -23.26 35.57 -15.92
CA THR A 186 -24.53 36.13 -16.42
C THR A 186 -24.32 36.77 -17.79
N ILE A 187 -24.98 36.26 -18.83
CA ILE A 187 -24.90 36.80 -20.19
C ILE A 187 -26.21 37.51 -20.51
N LEU A 188 -26.16 38.85 -20.58
CA LEU A 188 -27.27 39.68 -21.05
C LEU A 188 -27.10 39.96 -22.54
N PHE A 189 -28.18 39.87 -23.30
CA PHE A 189 -28.22 40.23 -24.71
C PHE A 189 -29.51 40.99 -25.01
N ALA A 190 -29.45 41.85 -26.02
CA ALA A 190 -30.61 42.49 -26.63
C ALA A 190 -30.46 42.35 -28.14
N SER A 191 -31.54 41.99 -28.83
CA SER A 191 -31.51 41.76 -30.27
C SER A 191 -32.88 41.94 -30.87
N ASP A 192 -33.00 42.82 -31.87
CA ASP A 192 -34.26 43.01 -32.59
C ASP A 192 -34.45 41.95 -33.70
N ASN A 193 -33.35 41.40 -34.24
CA ASN A 193 -33.35 40.39 -35.30
C ASN A 193 -32.73 39.02 -34.90
N GLY A 194 -32.69 38.68 -33.60
CA GLY A 194 -32.22 37.37 -33.08
C GLY A 194 -30.72 37.02 -33.23
N ASN A 195 -29.90 37.81 -33.93
CA ASN A 195 -28.48 37.51 -34.10
C ASN A 195 -27.67 37.53 -32.79
N SER A 196 -27.93 38.49 -31.90
CA SER A 196 -27.21 38.58 -30.62
C SER A 196 -27.64 37.47 -29.64
N GLU A 197 -28.87 36.98 -29.77
CA GLU A 197 -29.37 35.84 -29.00
C GLU A 197 -28.60 34.55 -29.35
N ASN A 198 -28.40 34.29 -30.64
CA ASN A 198 -27.66 33.12 -31.10
C ASN A 198 -26.19 33.15 -30.66
N LEU A 199 -25.57 34.34 -30.64
CA LEU A 199 -24.20 34.51 -30.15
C LEU A 199 -24.12 34.27 -28.64
N ALA A 200 -25.06 34.83 -27.86
CA ALA A 200 -25.14 34.65 -26.42
C ALA A 200 -25.32 33.17 -26.02
N LYS A 201 -26.20 32.44 -26.72
CA LYS A 201 -26.40 30.99 -26.52
C LYS A 201 -25.12 30.19 -26.81
N ARG A 202 -24.40 30.52 -27.90
CA ARG A 202 -23.12 29.86 -28.23
C ARG A 202 -22.03 30.15 -27.20
N LEU A 203 -22.01 31.35 -26.63
CA LEU A 203 -21.06 31.73 -25.58
C LEU A 203 -21.37 30.98 -24.27
N GLY A 204 -22.64 30.94 -23.87
CA GLY A 204 -23.09 30.19 -22.69
C GLY A 204 -22.81 28.69 -22.78
N ASN A 205 -23.04 28.08 -23.95
CA ASN A 205 -22.75 26.66 -24.17
C ASN A 205 -21.23 26.35 -24.10
N ARG A 206 -20.39 27.27 -24.58
CA ARG A 206 -18.93 27.13 -24.44
C ARG A 206 -18.44 27.32 -23.01
N GLY A 207 -19.08 28.20 -22.22
CA GLY A 207 -18.81 28.33 -20.79
C GLY A 207 -19.10 27.04 -20.04
N LYS A 208 -20.31 26.47 -20.23
CA LYS A 208 -20.71 25.19 -19.61
C LYS A 208 -19.81 24.00 -19.94
N ALA A 209 -19.24 23.97 -21.15
CA ALA A 209 -18.36 22.88 -21.57
C ALA A 209 -16.95 22.97 -20.95
N ARG A 210 -16.58 24.11 -20.36
CA ARG A 210 -15.23 24.38 -19.83
C ARG A 210 -15.13 24.36 -18.30
N GLY A 211 -16.26 24.20 -17.60
CA GLY A 211 -16.36 24.29 -16.14
C GLY A 211 -16.88 25.66 -15.73
#